data_AF-A0A481SXH2-F1
#
_entry.id   AF-A0A481SXH2-F1
#
_cell.length_a   1.000
_cell.length_b   1.000
_cell.length_c   1.000
_cell.angle_alpha   90.00
_cell.angle_beta   90.00
_cell.angle_gamma   90.00
#
_symmetry.space_group_name_H-M   'P 1'
#
loop_
_entity.id
_entity.type
_entity.pdbx_description
1 polymer ?
#
loop_
_entity_poly.entity_id
_entity_poly.type
_entity_poly.pdbx_seq_one_letter_code
_entity_poly.pdbx_strand_id
1 'polypeptide(L)'
;MSLQWTLIATFLYVEIAVVLLLVLPVASPQRWQKIFKSRFLNALSRQAQVYFVVLLAVLVLFFLDAIREMKKYSSPEQSDHAHTHLDAEMQVNMRLFRAQRNFYISGFALFLSLVIRRLVTLISQQATLLAQSEAAMRQAKSATTTAQSLLAQNQTSAAQNDTNEAHDKEVNELKEKLEDAERALTREKKDKEALKAQAEATNTEYDRLNEELRKLQRQLEAGSGEPKKDA
;
A
#
# COMPACT_ATOMS: atom_id res chain seq x y z
N MET A 1 12.38 -31.21 52.57
CA MET A 1 12.58 -29.77 52.25
C MET A 1 11.36 -29.03 52.73
N SER A 2 11.48 -27.81 53.30
CA SER A 2 10.28 -27.07 53.70
C SER A 2 9.46 -26.66 52.48
N LEU A 3 8.15 -26.47 52.67
CA LEU A 3 7.20 -26.17 51.59
C LEU A 3 7.57 -24.93 50.78
N GLN A 4 8.22 -23.93 51.40
CA GLN A 4 8.69 -22.73 50.70
C GLN A 4 9.73 -23.07 49.62
N TRP A 5 10.71 -23.95 49.92
CA TRP A 5 11.79 -24.28 49.00
C TRP A 5 11.31 -25.18 47.86
N THR A 6 10.28 -26.01 48.10
CA THR A 6 9.64 -26.78 47.03
C THR A 6 8.86 -25.89 46.08
N LEU A 7 8.22 -24.82 46.57
CA LEU A 7 7.53 -23.83 45.72
C LEU A 7 8.53 -23.08 44.84
N ILE A 8 9.64 -22.59 45.40
CA ILE A 8 10.68 -21.89 44.63
C ILE A 8 11.33 -22.83 43.60
N ALA A 9 11.60 -24.09 43.98
CA ALA A 9 12.13 -25.08 43.04
C ALA A 9 11.15 -25.40 41.90
N THR A 10 9.85 -25.50 42.20
CA THR A 10 8.81 -25.72 41.17
C THR A 10 8.76 -24.52 40.22
N PHE A 11 8.80 -23.30 40.76
CA PHE A 11 8.87 -22.08 39.98
C PHE A 11 10.10 -22.07 39.05
N LEU A 12 11.28 -22.40 39.57
CA LEU A 12 12.51 -22.53 38.79
C LEU A 12 12.36 -23.55 37.63
N TYR A 13 11.75 -24.71 37.87
CA TYR A 13 11.56 -25.70 36.80
C TYR A 13 10.61 -25.19 35.71
N VAL A 14 9.57 -24.45 36.08
CA VAL A 14 8.69 -23.78 35.11
C VAL A 14 9.48 -22.75 34.31
N GLU A 15 10.32 -21.95 34.96
CA GLU A 15 11.16 -20.97 34.27
C GLU A 15 12.13 -21.62 33.28
N ILE A 16 12.80 -22.70 33.67
CA ILE A 16 13.69 -23.46 32.79
C ILE A 16 12.91 -23.98 31.58
N ALA A 17 11.72 -24.57 31.78
CA ALA A 17 10.88 -25.04 30.69
C ALA A 17 10.47 -23.91 29.74
N VAL A 18 10.09 -22.75 30.28
CA VAL A 18 9.73 -21.56 29.48
C VAL A 18 10.93 -21.04 28.71
N VAL A 19 12.12 -20.93 29.32
CA VAL A 19 13.32 -20.46 28.63
C VAL A 19 13.73 -21.43 27.53
N LEU A 20 13.77 -22.74 27.80
CA LEU A 20 14.07 -23.74 26.77
C LEU A 20 13.11 -23.63 25.60
N LEU A 21 11.82 -23.47 25.89
CA LEU A 21 10.78 -23.35 24.89
C LEU A 21 10.91 -22.05 24.06
N LEU A 22 11.31 -20.94 24.68
CA LEU A 22 11.52 -19.64 24.00
C LEU A 22 12.84 -19.57 23.22
N VAL A 23 13.89 -20.26 23.68
CA VAL A 23 15.22 -20.27 23.04
C VAL A 23 15.26 -21.24 21.85
N LEU A 24 14.57 -22.38 21.94
CA LEU A 24 14.52 -23.30 20.83
C LEU A 24 13.73 -22.70 19.66
N PRO A 25 14.19 -22.88 18.40
CA PRO A 25 13.54 -22.35 17.21
C PRO A 25 12.25 -23.13 16.84
N VAL A 26 11.45 -23.55 17.83
CA VAL A 26 10.23 -24.34 17.62
C VAL A 26 9.12 -23.50 16.99
N ALA A 27 9.07 -22.19 17.28
CA ALA A 27 8.03 -21.30 16.76
C ALA A 27 8.60 -19.97 16.28
N SER A 28 8.11 -19.49 15.13
CA SER A 28 8.52 -18.20 14.57
C SER A 28 8.09 -17.04 15.49
N PRO A 29 8.82 -15.91 15.50
CA PRO A 29 8.47 -14.73 16.31
C PRO A 29 7.03 -14.25 16.09
N GLN A 30 6.51 -14.41 14.87
CA GLN A 30 5.12 -14.07 14.53
C GLN A 30 4.09 -14.98 15.23
N ARG A 31 4.38 -16.28 15.40
CA ARG A 31 3.49 -17.20 16.14
C ARG A 31 3.48 -16.86 17.63
N TRP A 32 4.66 -16.59 18.19
CA TRP A 32 4.81 -16.10 19.55
C TRP A 32 4.03 -14.81 19.78
N GLN A 33 4.14 -13.85 18.87
CA GLN A 33 3.41 -12.58 18.95
C GLN A 33 1.89 -12.78 18.92
N LYS A 34 1.36 -13.73 18.13
CA LYS A 34 -0.08 -14.05 18.14
C LYS A 34 -0.53 -14.63 19.48
N ILE A 35 0.29 -15.48 20.09
CA ILE A 35 0.04 -16.03 21.43
C ILE A 35 0.07 -14.88 22.44
N PHE A 36 1.16 -14.10 22.50
CA PHE A 36 1.34 -12.99 23.43
C PHE A 36 0.30 -11.88 23.30
N LYS A 37 -0.21 -11.61 22.09
CA LYS A 37 -1.30 -10.65 21.84
C LYS A 37 -2.71 -11.24 21.95
N SER A 38 -2.85 -12.52 22.30
CA SER A 38 -4.17 -13.10 22.61
C SER A 38 -4.85 -12.31 23.73
N ARG A 39 -6.19 -12.21 23.69
CA ARG A 39 -6.97 -11.41 24.66
C ARG A 39 -6.64 -11.74 26.11
N PHE A 40 -6.34 -13.01 26.39
CA PHE A 40 -5.92 -13.49 27.71
C PHE A 40 -4.57 -12.91 28.15
N LEU A 41 -3.54 -13.00 27.31
CA LEU A 41 -2.20 -12.51 27.63
C LEU A 41 -2.11 -10.98 27.56
N ASN A 42 -2.95 -10.32 26.77
CA ASN A 42 -3.01 -8.86 26.73
C ASN A 42 -3.73 -8.26 27.95
N ALA A 43 -4.72 -8.97 28.51
CA ALA A 43 -5.29 -8.61 29.81
C ALA A 43 -4.26 -8.80 30.94
N LEU A 44 -3.49 -9.89 30.87
CA LEU A 44 -2.40 -10.16 31.80
C LEU A 44 -1.26 -9.14 31.67
N SER A 45 -0.89 -8.73 30.46
CA SER A 45 0.23 -7.81 30.19
C SER A 45 0.03 -6.43 30.83
N ARG A 46 -1.22 -5.94 30.89
CA ARG A 46 -1.55 -4.62 31.48
C ARG A 46 -1.17 -4.54 32.96
N GLN A 47 -1.25 -5.65 33.69
CA GLN A 47 -0.84 -5.74 35.10
C GLN A 47 0.46 -6.56 35.31
N ALA A 48 0.98 -7.21 34.27
CA ALA A 48 2.15 -8.08 34.33
C ALA A 48 3.39 -7.36 34.86
N GLN A 49 3.54 -6.07 34.56
CA GLN A 49 4.65 -5.29 35.11
C GLN A 49 4.61 -5.23 36.64
N VAL A 50 3.43 -4.99 37.22
CA VAL A 50 3.26 -4.93 38.68
C VAL A 50 3.48 -6.30 39.30
N TYR A 51 2.87 -7.35 38.73
CA TYR A 51 3.07 -8.72 39.20
C TYR A 51 4.54 -9.16 39.10
N PHE A 52 5.24 -8.80 38.02
CA PHE A 52 6.65 -9.11 37.85
C PHE A 52 7.51 -8.41 38.89
N VAL A 53 7.27 -7.12 39.17
CA VAL A 53 8.03 -6.38 40.19
C VAL A 53 7.81 -6.96 41.59
N VAL A 54 6.56 -7.31 41.93
CA VAL A 54 6.24 -7.95 43.21
C VAL A 54 6.90 -9.32 43.32
N LEU A 55 6.80 -10.15 42.28
CA LEU A 55 7.43 -11.47 42.22
C LEU A 55 8.96 -11.36 42.32
N LEU A 56 9.57 -10.41 41.61
CA LEU A 56 11.00 -10.14 41.67
C LEU A 56 11.42 -9.73 43.09
N ALA A 57 10.67 -8.85 43.75
CA ALA A 57 10.94 -8.43 45.12
C ALA A 57 10.89 -9.63 46.09
N VAL A 58 9.89 -10.51 45.94
CA VAL A 58 9.78 -11.75 46.72
C VAL A 58 10.97 -12.68 46.47
N LEU A 59 11.39 -12.89 45.22
CA LEU A 59 12.57 -13.69 44.89
C LEU A 59 13.86 -13.09 45.48
N VAL A 60 14.01 -11.78 45.45
CA VAL A 60 15.14 -11.08 46.08
C VAL A 60 15.15 -11.32 47.58
N LEU A 61 14.00 -11.25 48.26
CA LEU A 61 13.91 -11.54 49.69
C LEU A 61 14.32 -12.99 50.01
N PHE A 62 13.85 -13.97 49.25
CA PHE A 62 14.26 -15.37 49.40
C PHE A 62 15.75 -15.59 49.09
N PHE A 63 16.29 -14.86 48.12
CA PHE A 63 17.71 -14.92 47.79
C PHE A 63 18.57 -14.34 48.92
N LEU A 64 18.17 -13.21 49.50
CA LEU A 64 18.83 -12.62 50.66
C LEU A 64 18.73 -13.53 51.89
N ASP A 65 17.59 -14.18 52.10
CA ASP A 65 17.41 -15.17 53.16
C ASP A 65 18.34 -16.38 52.96
N ALA A 66 18.43 -16.90 51.72
CA ALA A 66 19.36 -17.97 51.37
C ALA A 66 20.83 -17.57 51.59
N ILE A 67 21.21 -16.32 51.27
CA ILE A 67 22.56 -15.80 51.54
C ILE A 67 22.83 -15.74 53.04
N ARG A 68 21.87 -15.25 53.83
CA ARG A 68 22.00 -15.20 55.30
C ARG A 68 22.14 -16.60 55.89
N GLU A 69 21.30 -17.55 55.45
CA GLU A 69 21.33 -18.94 55.89
C GLU A 69 22.65 -19.61 55.50
N MET A 70 23.14 -19.41 54.27
CA MET A 70 24.42 -19.94 53.80
C MET A 70 25.60 -19.35 54.60
N LYS A 71 25.62 -18.04 54.84
CA LYS A 71 26.68 -17.40 55.65
C LYS A 71 26.65 -17.88 57.10
N LYS A 72 25.46 -18.00 57.71
CA LYS A 72 25.27 -18.47 59.08
C LYS A 72 25.84 -19.87 59.29
N TYR A 73 25.62 -20.78 58.35
CA TYR A 73 26.13 -22.16 58.46
C TYR A 73 27.56 -22.33 57.92
N SER A 74 28.14 -21.30 57.28
CA SER A 74 29.51 -21.33 56.74
C SER A 74 30.55 -20.77 57.71
N SER A 75 30.15 -19.97 58.72
CA SER A 75 31.06 -19.47 59.74
C SER A 75 31.30 -20.53 60.83
N PRO A 76 32.54 -21.02 61.01
CA PRO A 76 32.85 -22.08 61.99
C PRO A 76 32.82 -21.61 63.46
N GLU A 77 32.62 -20.32 63.75
CA GLU A 77 32.69 -19.76 65.12
C GLU A 77 31.59 -20.24 66.09
N GLN A 78 30.60 -21.02 65.65
CA GLN A 78 29.59 -21.58 66.55
C GLN A 78 29.96 -22.96 67.13
N SER A 79 31.17 -23.46 66.87
CA SER A 79 31.68 -24.72 67.43
C SER A 79 32.52 -24.55 68.70
N ASP A 80 32.23 -23.53 69.54
CA ASP A 80 32.95 -23.29 70.81
C ASP A 80 32.52 -24.24 71.96
N HIS A 81 31.76 -25.30 71.62
CA HIS A 81 31.43 -26.42 72.50
C HIS A 81 31.97 -27.72 71.92
N ALA A 82 33.29 -27.74 71.70
CA ALA A 82 34.05 -28.75 70.97
C ALA A 82 34.27 -30.10 71.70
N HIS A 83 33.34 -30.57 72.53
CA HIS A 83 33.54 -31.83 73.28
C HIS A 83 32.37 -32.82 73.23
N THR A 84 31.45 -32.72 72.27
CA THR A 84 30.50 -33.82 72.04
C THR A 84 30.06 -33.94 70.59
N HIS A 85 30.61 -34.98 69.95
CA HIS A 85 30.01 -35.77 68.88
C HIS A 85 30.26 -35.35 67.43
N LEU A 86 30.93 -36.24 66.70
CA LEU A 86 31.04 -36.29 65.23
C LEU A 86 29.68 -36.06 64.52
N ASP A 87 28.57 -36.46 65.16
CA ASP A 87 27.22 -36.23 64.64
C ASP A 87 26.82 -34.74 64.62
N ALA A 88 27.32 -33.92 65.54
CA ALA A 88 27.03 -32.48 65.56
C ALA A 88 27.68 -31.80 64.36
N GLU A 89 28.94 -32.14 64.07
CA GLU A 89 29.64 -31.66 62.86
C GLU A 89 28.96 -32.17 61.59
N MET A 90 28.58 -33.45 61.54
CA MET A 90 27.84 -34.02 60.41
C MET A 90 26.50 -33.30 60.20
N GLN A 91 25.78 -32.95 61.26
CA GLN A 91 24.51 -32.23 61.19
C GLN A 91 24.68 -30.78 60.71
N VAL A 92 25.76 -30.09 61.11
CA VAL A 92 26.10 -28.74 60.62
C VAL A 92 26.45 -28.79 59.13
N ASN A 93 27.30 -29.73 58.72
CA ASN A 93 27.65 -29.92 57.31
C ASN A 93 26.42 -30.22 56.44
N MET A 94 25.49 -31.06 56.90
CA MET A 94 24.23 -31.30 56.20
C MET A 94 23.35 -30.04 56.06
N ARG A 95 23.34 -29.15 57.06
CA ARG A 95 22.61 -27.87 57.00
C ARG A 95 23.28 -26.90 56.03
N LEU A 96 24.62 -26.87 55.99
CA LEU A 96 25.38 -26.07 55.04
C LEU A 96 25.10 -26.48 53.58
N PHE A 97 25.13 -27.77 53.26
CA PHE A 97 24.79 -28.26 51.91
C PHE A 97 23.35 -27.91 51.50
N ARG A 98 22.43 -27.95 52.47
CA ARG A 98 21.03 -27.54 52.24
C ARG A 98 20.94 -26.05 51.91
N ALA A 99 21.64 -25.21 52.66
CA ALA A 99 21.68 -23.76 52.45
C ALA A 99 22.32 -23.40 51.10
N GLN A 100 23.44 -24.04 50.73
CA GLN A 100 24.10 -23.85 49.43
C GLN A 100 23.15 -24.19 48.27
N ARG A 101 22.47 -25.34 48.34
CA ARG A 101 21.50 -25.74 47.31
C ARG A 101 20.34 -24.73 47.19
N ASN A 102 19.80 -24.29 48.32
CA ASN A 102 18.71 -23.31 48.33
C ASN A 102 19.15 -21.94 47.78
N PHE A 103 20.39 -21.53 48.03
CA PHE A 103 21.02 -20.35 47.43
C PHE A 103 21.10 -20.45 45.90
N TYR A 104 21.54 -21.59 45.37
CA TYR A 104 21.55 -21.79 43.92
C TYR A 104 20.13 -21.76 43.34
N ILE A 105 19.17 -22.44 43.96
CA ILE A 105 17.78 -22.47 43.48
C ILE A 105 17.18 -21.07 43.42
N SER A 106 17.29 -20.26 44.48
CA SER A 106 16.74 -18.90 44.51
C SER A 106 17.51 -17.94 43.58
N GLY A 107 18.84 -18.09 43.49
CA GLY A 107 19.67 -17.29 42.60
C GLY A 107 19.38 -17.56 41.12
N PHE A 108 19.27 -18.82 40.72
CA PHE A 108 18.90 -19.18 39.36
C PHE A 108 17.47 -18.75 39.03
N ALA A 109 16.52 -18.87 39.96
CA ALA A 109 15.14 -18.44 39.71
C ALA A 109 15.07 -16.92 39.48
N LEU A 110 15.76 -16.15 40.33
CA LEU A 110 15.86 -14.69 40.15
C LEU A 110 16.46 -14.34 38.79
N PHE A 111 17.57 -14.97 38.42
CA PHE A 111 18.25 -14.74 37.15
C PHE A 111 17.36 -15.10 35.95
N LEU A 112 16.75 -16.29 35.96
CA LEU A 112 15.90 -16.74 34.86
C LEU A 112 14.65 -15.86 34.71
N SER A 113 14.08 -15.35 35.81
CA SER A 113 12.95 -14.40 35.71
C SER A 113 13.31 -13.15 34.90
N LEU A 114 14.53 -12.62 35.08
CA LEU A 114 15.04 -11.47 34.33
C LEU A 114 15.30 -11.84 32.87
N VAL A 115 15.86 -13.02 32.62
CA VAL A 115 16.10 -13.56 31.26
C VAL A 115 14.77 -13.73 30.52
N ILE A 116 13.76 -14.32 31.14
CA ILE A 116 12.42 -14.51 30.54
C ILE A 116 11.83 -13.14 30.16
N ARG A 117 11.85 -12.17 31.08
CA ARG A 117 11.35 -10.82 30.78
C ARG A 117 12.07 -10.19 29.59
N ARG A 118 13.40 -10.34 29.52
CA ARG A 118 14.20 -9.85 28.40
C ARG A 118 13.84 -10.56 27.10
N LEU A 119 13.75 -11.89 27.10
CA LEU A 119 13.40 -12.69 25.93
C LEU A 119 12.00 -12.34 25.39
N VAL A 120 10.98 -12.29 26.26
CA VAL A 120 9.61 -11.93 25.86
C VAL A 120 9.56 -10.54 25.22
N THR A 121 10.30 -9.57 25.78
CA THR A 121 10.37 -8.21 25.24
C THR A 121 11.05 -8.20 23.86
N LEU A 122 12.19 -8.88 23.72
CA LEU A 122 12.92 -8.96 22.45
C LEU A 122 12.11 -9.65 21.36
N ILE A 123 11.45 -10.77 21.67
CA ILE A 123 10.59 -11.49 20.72
C ILE A 123 9.42 -10.60 20.27
N SER A 124 8.80 -9.88 21.21
CA SER A 124 7.68 -8.98 20.91
C SER A 124 8.10 -7.79 20.02
N GLN A 125 9.29 -7.23 20.28
CA GLN A 125 9.89 -6.18 19.46
C GLN A 125 10.23 -6.71 18.07
N GLN A 126 10.90 -7.86 17.97
CA GLN A 126 11.27 -8.48 16.71
C GLN A 126 10.04 -8.78 15.85
N ALA A 127 8.97 -9.33 16.43
CA ALA A 127 7.74 -9.60 15.70
C ALA A 127 7.06 -8.32 15.19
N THR A 128 7.11 -7.23 15.97
CA THR A 128 6.59 -5.92 15.56
C THR A 128 7.41 -5.32 14.42
N LEU A 129 8.74 -5.40 14.50
CA LEU A 129 9.65 -4.94 13.46
C LEU A 129 9.50 -5.75 12.17
N LEU A 130 9.33 -7.07 12.25
CA LEU A 130 9.05 -7.91 11.08
C LEU A 130 7.73 -7.53 10.40
N ALA A 131 6.68 -7.29 11.18
CA ALA A 131 5.39 -6.86 10.65
C ALA A 131 5.47 -5.46 10.00
N GLN A 132 6.21 -4.53 10.61
CA GLN A 132 6.45 -3.20 10.05
C GLN A 132 7.28 -3.24 8.77
N SER A 133 8.33 -4.06 8.74
CA SER A 133 9.18 -4.26 7.55
C SER A 133 8.38 -4.87 6.40
N GLU A 134 7.54 -5.88 6.68
CA GLU A 134 6.67 -6.49 5.68
C GLU A 134 5.64 -5.48 5.14
N ALA A 135 5.03 -4.67 6.01
CA ALA A 135 4.11 -3.61 5.60
C ALA A 135 4.81 -2.54 4.76
N ALA A 136 6.00 -2.08 5.16
CA ALA A 136 6.80 -1.10 4.43
C ALA A 136 7.22 -1.64 3.04
N MET A 137 7.64 -2.90 2.96
CA MET A 137 7.96 -3.55 1.68
C MET A 137 6.75 -3.67 0.76
N ARG A 138 5.57 -4.01 1.31
CA ARG A 138 4.32 -4.03 0.54
C ARG A 138 3.92 -2.64 0.05
N GLN A 139 4.08 -1.61 0.88
CA GLN A 139 3.82 -0.22 0.50
C GLN A 139 4.78 0.25 -0.59
N ALA A 140 6.08 -0.02 -0.47
CA ALA A 140 7.07 0.31 -1.50
C ALA A 140 6.74 -0.37 -2.84
N LYS A 141 6.45 -1.67 -2.82
CA LYS A 141 6.03 -2.41 -4.03
C LYS A 141 4.76 -1.83 -4.64
N SER A 142 3.75 -1.55 -3.82
CA SER A 142 2.48 -0.97 -4.29
C SER A 142 2.70 0.40 -4.93
N ALA A 143 3.51 1.26 -4.29
CA ALA A 143 3.87 2.58 -4.81
C ALA A 143 4.63 2.48 -6.15
N THR A 144 5.58 1.54 -6.27
CA THR A 144 6.29 1.28 -7.53
C THR A 144 5.34 0.80 -8.62
N THR A 145 4.44 -0.14 -8.32
CA THR A 145 3.45 -0.62 -9.29
C THR A 145 2.52 0.50 -9.72
N THR A 146 2.04 1.35 -8.80
CA THR A 146 1.20 2.51 -9.16
C THR A 146 1.98 3.55 -9.98
N ALA A 147 3.25 3.78 -9.67
CA ALA A 147 4.10 4.68 -10.46
C ALA A 147 4.31 4.13 -11.88
N GLN A 148 4.57 2.83 -12.02
CA GLN A 148 4.70 2.17 -13.31
C GLN A 148 3.40 2.24 -14.12
N SER A 149 2.24 2.00 -13.49
CA SER A 149 0.95 2.09 -14.18
C SER A 149 0.64 3.52 -14.62
N LEU A 150 0.97 4.53 -13.80
CA LEU A 150 0.79 5.93 -14.18
C LEU A 150 1.73 6.35 -15.32
N LEU A 151 2.98 5.89 -15.31
CA LEU A 151 3.92 6.14 -16.40
C LEU A 151 3.46 5.46 -17.70
N ALA A 152 2.99 4.22 -17.63
CA ALA A 152 2.42 3.52 -18.78
C ALA A 152 1.17 4.23 -19.31
N GLN A 153 0.27 4.66 -18.41
CA GLN A 153 -0.94 5.40 -18.78
C GLN A 153 -0.59 6.73 -19.46
N ASN A 154 0.38 7.49 -18.93
CA ASN A 154 0.84 8.73 -19.54
C ASN A 154 1.46 8.51 -20.94
N GLN A 155 2.19 7.40 -21.16
CA GLN A 155 2.71 7.08 -22.49
C GLN A 155 1.59 6.79 -23.49
N THR A 156 0.56 6.03 -23.08
CA THR A 156 -0.62 5.83 -23.93
C THR A 156 -1.39 7.12 -24.19
N SER A 157 -1.57 7.97 -23.17
CA SER A 157 -2.26 9.26 -23.33
C SER A 157 -1.46 10.23 -24.22
N ALA A 158 -0.13 10.24 -24.14
CA ALA A 158 0.72 11.03 -25.02
C ALA A 158 0.59 10.55 -26.48
N ALA A 159 0.68 9.24 -26.73
CA ALA A 159 0.48 8.67 -28.06
C ALA A 159 -0.92 8.98 -28.62
N GLN A 160 -1.94 9.01 -27.78
CA GLN A 160 -3.32 9.29 -28.18
C GLN A 160 -3.57 10.78 -28.44
N ASN A 161 -2.87 11.68 -27.74
CA ASN A 161 -2.88 13.12 -28.04
C ASN A 161 -2.17 13.43 -29.35
N ASP A 162 -1.02 12.81 -29.63
CA ASP A 162 -0.31 12.99 -30.90
C ASP A 162 -1.18 12.55 -32.10
N THR A 163 -1.95 11.47 -31.96
CA THR A 163 -2.90 11.04 -32.99
C THR A 163 -4.07 12.00 -33.16
N ASN A 164 -4.61 12.56 -32.07
CA ASN A 164 -5.72 13.51 -32.15
C ASN A 164 -5.29 14.83 -32.80
N GLU A 165 -4.07 15.31 -32.51
CA GLU A 165 -3.55 16.55 -33.09
C GLU A 165 -3.26 16.41 -34.59
N ALA A 166 -2.85 15.22 -35.04
CA ALA A 166 -2.73 14.89 -36.46
C ALA A 166 -4.11 14.86 -37.17
N HIS A 167 -5.12 14.24 -36.54
CA HIS A 167 -6.48 14.20 -37.08
C HIS A 167 -7.14 15.59 -37.13
N ASP A 168 -6.92 16.45 -36.14
CA ASP A 168 -7.45 17.81 -36.13
C ASP A 168 -6.90 18.67 -37.28
N LYS A 169 -5.62 18.47 -37.67
CA LYS A 169 -5.03 19.12 -38.85
C LYS A 169 -5.68 18.65 -40.14
N GLU A 170 -5.85 17.33 -40.32
CA GLU A 170 -6.53 16.77 -41.49
C GLU A 170 -7.99 17.26 -41.60
N VAL A 171 -8.70 17.33 -40.47
CA VAL A 171 -10.09 17.83 -40.42
C VAL A 171 -10.14 19.30 -40.83
N ASN A 172 -9.19 20.14 -40.40
CA ASN A 172 -9.15 21.54 -40.79
C ASN A 172 -8.81 21.73 -42.27
N GLU A 173 -7.84 20.99 -42.81
CA GLU A 173 -7.54 21.01 -44.25
C GLU A 173 -8.72 20.54 -45.11
N LEU A 174 -9.45 19.51 -44.66
CA LEU A 174 -10.65 19.04 -45.36
C LEU A 174 -11.77 20.07 -45.31
N LYS A 175 -11.94 20.80 -44.20
CA LYS A 175 -12.91 21.90 -44.10
C LYS A 175 -12.57 23.05 -45.05
N GLU A 176 -11.30 23.44 -45.14
CA GLU A 176 -10.86 24.50 -46.06
C GLU A 176 -11.12 24.10 -47.52
N LYS A 177 -10.76 22.86 -47.90
CA LYS A 177 -11.07 22.31 -49.23
C LYS A 177 -12.57 22.26 -49.52
N LEU A 178 -13.38 21.95 -48.50
CA LEU A 178 -14.84 21.92 -48.64
C LEU A 178 -15.39 23.33 -48.88
N GLU A 179 -14.90 24.33 -48.14
CA GLU A 179 -15.31 25.73 -48.30
C GLU A 179 -14.92 26.28 -49.68
N ASP A 180 -13.72 25.98 -50.15
CA ASP A 180 -13.27 26.36 -51.50
C ASP A 180 -14.11 25.69 -52.60
N ALA A 181 -14.42 24.40 -52.45
CA ALA A 181 -15.30 23.69 -53.37
C ALA A 181 -16.73 24.27 -53.36
N GLU A 182 -17.24 24.67 -52.20
CA GLU A 182 -18.55 25.30 -52.08
C GLU A 182 -18.58 26.70 -52.73
N ARG A 183 -17.51 27.49 -52.55
CA ARG A 183 -17.32 28.78 -53.25
C ARG A 183 -17.25 28.60 -54.76
N ALA A 184 -16.50 27.61 -55.25
CA ALA A 184 -16.44 27.29 -56.68
C ALA A 184 -17.81 26.88 -57.22
N LEU A 185 -18.55 26.04 -56.48
CA LEU A 185 -19.89 25.60 -56.86
C LEU A 185 -20.89 26.77 -56.92
N THR A 186 -20.85 27.69 -55.96
CA THR A 186 -21.73 28.87 -55.97
C THR A 186 -21.42 29.81 -57.12
N ARG A 187 -20.14 29.96 -57.47
CA ARG A 187 -19.72 30.72 -58.65
C ARG A 187 -20.21 30.07 -59.94
N GLU A 188 -19.99 28.77 -60.11
CA GLU A 188 -20.49 28.00 -61.26
C GLU A 188 -22.01 28.07 -61.39
N LYS A 189 -22.75 28.03 -60.27
CA LYS A 189 -24.21 28.23 -60.28
C LYS A 189 -24.61 29.61 -60.79
N LYS A 190 -23.94 30.68 -60.33
CA LYS A 190 -24.19 32.04 -60.81
C LYS A 190 -23.85 32.21 -62.29
N ASP A 191 -22.70 31.67 -62.72
CA ASP A 191 -22.27 31.72 -64.11
C ASP A 191 -23.25 30.97 -65.01
N LYS A 192 -23.76 29.82 -64.55
CA LYS A 192 -24.82 29.06 -65.25
C LYS A 192 -26.14 29.82 -65.34
N GLU A 193 -26.57 30.49 -64.27
CA GLU A 193 -27.78 31.33 -64.28
C GLU A 193 -27.62 32.54 -65.22
N ALA A 194 -26.46 33.19 -65.22
CA ALA A 194 -26.15 34.29 -66.12
C ALA A 194 -26.13 33.83 -67.59
N LEU A 195 -25.51 32.68 -67.89
CA LEU A 195 -25.52 32.06 -69.21
C LEU A 195 -26.94 31.75 -69.66
N LYS A 196 -27.78 31.23 -68.76
CA LYS A 196 -29.19 30.95 -69.05
C LYS A 196 -29.95 32.23 -69.39
N ALA A 197 -29.80 33.30 -68.59
CA ALA A 197 -30.43 34.59 -68.85
C ALA A 197 -29.95 35.23 -70.16
N GLN A 198 -28.65 35.12 -70.46
CA GLN A 198 -28.08 35.62 -71.72
C GLN A 198 -28.60 34.84 -72.94
N ALA A 199 -28.74 33.51 -72.82
CA ALA A 199 -29.34 32.68 -73.86
C ALA A 199 -30.81 33.02 -74.09
N GLU A 200 -31.58 33.25 -73.02
CA GLU A 200 -32.98 33.70 -73.10
C GLU A 200 -33.09 35.08 -73.78
N ALA A 201 -32.28 36.06 -73.38
CA ALA A 201 -32.25 37.38 -74.00
C ALA A 201 -31.88 37.32 -75.49
N THR A 202 -30.89 36.50 -75.83
CA THR A 202 -30.48 36.28 -77.23
C THR A 202 -31.62 35.68 -78.03
N ASN A 203 -32.31 34.66 -77.52
CA ASN A 203 -33.49 34.08 -78.16
C ASN A 203 -34.59 35.14 -78.40
N THR A 204 -34.86 36.01 -77.44
CA THR A 204 -35.87 37.07 -77.63
C THR A 204 -35.50 38.09 -78.71
N GLU A 205 -34.22 38.48 -78.81
CA GLU A 205 -33.75 39.36 -79.90
C GLU A 205 -33.77 38.65 -81.26
N TYR A 206 -33.46 37.36 -81.30
CA TYR A 206 -33.63 36.54 -82.50
C TYR A 206 -35.10 36.49 -82.97
N ASP A 207 -36.04 36.28 -82.04
CA ASP A 207 -37.48 36.27 -82.35
C ASP A 207 -37.95 37.65 -82.85
N ARG A 208 -37.50 38.73 -82.21
CA ARG A 208 -37.79 40.10 -82.63
C ARG A 208 -37.26 40.40 -84.03
N LEU A 209 -36.01 40.05 -84.32
CA LEU A 209 -35.40 40.26 -85.64
C LEU A 209 -36.16 39.48 -86.72
N ASN A 210 -36.59 38.25 -86.42
CA ASN A 210 -37.43 37.45 -87.31
C ASN A 210 -38.79 38.12 -87.56
N GLU A 211 -39.41 38.75 -86.56
CA GLU A 211 -40.63 39.53 -86.76
C GLU A 211 -40.40 40.78 -87.60
N GLU A 212 -39.30 41.52 -87.40
CA GLU A 212 -38.94 42.68 -88.21
C GLU A 212 -38.66 42.28 -89.67
N LEU A 213 -37.96 41.17 -89.90
CA LEU A 213 -37.78 40.59 -91.24
C LEU A 213 -39.12 40.23 -91.89
N ARG A 214 -40.05 39.60 -91.15
CA ARG A 214 -41.41 39.31 -91.65
C ARG A 214 -42.18 40.58 -92.00
N LYS A 215 -42.05 41.65 -91.20
CA LYS A 215 -42.69 42.95 -91.46
C LYS A 215 -42.11 43.62 -92.72
N LEU A 216 -40.79 43.61 -92.88
CA LEU A 216 -40.12 44.16 -94.07
C LEU A 216 -40.47 43.37 -95.32
N GLN A 217 -40.53 42.03 -95.26
CA GLN A 217 -41.00 41.21 -96.38
C GLN A 217 -42.44 41.55 -96.78
N ARG A 218 -43.36 41.70 -95.82
CA ARG A 218 -44.74 42.13 -96.10
C ARG A 218 -44.83 43.55 -96.69
N GLN A 219 -43.97 44.46 -96.26
CA GLN A 219 -43.90 45.82 -96.84
C GLN A 219 -43.36 45.81 -98.26
N LEU A 220 -42.40 44.94 -98.56
CA LEU A 220 -41.89 44.73 -99.92
C LEU A 220 -42.97 44.14 -100.83
N GLU A 221 -43.78 43.21 -100.31
CA GLU A 221 -44.94 42.64 -101.02
C GLU A 221 -46.05 43.69 -101.21
N ALA A 222 -46.35 44.53 -100.22
CA ALA A 222 -47.38 45.58 -100.29
C ALA A 222 -46.98 46.79 -101.15
N GLY A 223 -45.69 47.12 -101.26
CA GLY A 223 -45.18 48.16 -102.17
C GLY A 223 -45.21 47.78 -103.66
N SER A 224 -45.58 46.53 -103.97
CA SER A 224 -45.59 45.99 -105.34
C SER A 224 -46.98 45.96 -106.01
N GLY A 225 -48.02 46.55 -105.41
CA GLY A 225 -49.34 46.60 -106.06
C GLY A 225 -50.28 47.72 -105.60
N GLU A 226 -50.40 48.79 -106.40
CA GLU A 226 -51.69 49.40 -106.83
C GLU A 226 -51.47 50.61 -107.81
N PRO A 227 -52.46 51.02 -108.65
CA PRO A 227 -52.41 50.73 -110.10
C PRO A 227 -52.68 51.94 -111.05
N LYS A 228 -52.52 51.69 -112.36
CA LYS A 228 -52.97 52.54 -113.49
C LYS A 228 -54.50 52.51 -113.67
N LYS A 229 -55.07 53.66 -114.09
CA LYS A 229 -56.20 53.93 -115.04
C LYS A 229 -56.92 55.22 -114.61
N ASP A 230 -57.47 56.10 -115.45
CA ASP A 230 -57.60 56.32 -116.90
C ASP A 230 -58.16 57.77 -117.07
N ALA A 231 -58.04 58.32 -118.28
CA ALA A 231 -58.64 59.56 -118.83
C ALA A 231 -57.87 60.88 -118.66
#